data_AF-A0ABD2HCJ1-F1
#
_entry.id   AF-A0ABD2HCJ1-F1
#
_cell.length_a   1.000
_cell.length_b   1.000
_cell.length_c   1.000
_cell.angle_alpha   90.00
_cell.angle_beta   90.00
_cell.angle_gamma   90.00
#
_symmetry.space_group_name_H-M   'P 1'
#
loop_
_entity.id
_entity.type
_entity.pdbx_description
1 polymer ?
#
loop_
_entity_poly.entity_id
_entity_poly.type
_entity_poly.pdbx_seq_one_letter_code
_entity_poly.pdbx_strand_id
1 'polypeptide(L)'
;MNVLQILLNELGFDEGFITPLHQRYLQPLTSLLYPDCGGGSLDSHKAFVVKYDMDEDRDLSYHYDNAEVTLNVSLGKDFTEGNLYFGDMRQVALSEMQCWEVEHRVSEGLLHRAQQMHGALPISSGRCWNLIVWIRASQERNKLCPMCNRRPELVEGGGFADGFTKHCIAPLNAACVLT
;
A
#
# COMPACT_ATOMS: atom_id res chain seq x y z
N MET A 1 -1.57 -12.33 15.75
CA MET A 1 -2.96 -12.02 16.14
C MET A 1 -3.67 -11.55 14.89
N ASN A 2 -4.78 -12.21 14.55
CA ASN A 2 -5.34 -12.18 13.19
C ASN A 2 -6.41 -11.10 13.08
N VAL A 3 -6.03 -9.92 12.61
CA VAL A 3 -7.03 -9.00 12.06
C VAL A 3 -7.67 -9.71 10.87
N LEU A 4 -9.00 -9.74 10.80
CA LEU A 4 -9.69 -10.35 9.68
C LEU A 4 -9.37 -9.55 8.42
N GLN A 5 -8.51 -10.14 7.57
CA GLN A 5 -8.12 -9.58 6.28
C GLN A 5 -8.79 -10.42 5.19
N ILE A 6 -9.61 -9.76 4.36
CA ILE A 6 -10.24 -10.38 3.21
C ILE A 6 -9.56 -9.85 1.96
N LEU A 7 -8.90 -10.74 1.20
CA LEU A 7 -8.22 -10.37 -0.04
C LEU A 7 -9.25 -10.17 -1.15
N LEU A 8 -9.17 -9.05 -1.87
CA LEU A 8 -10.16 -8.69 -2.89
C LEU A 8 -9.97 -9.46 -4.20
N ASN A 9 -8.76 -9.92 -4.49
CA ASN A 9 -8.48 -10.75 -5.67
C ASN A 9 -9.17 -12.12 -5.58
N GLU A 10 -9.26 -12.70 -4.37
CA GLU A 10 -9.98 -13.96 -4.12
C GLU A 10 -11.49 -13.84 -4.37
N LEU A 11 -12.01 -12.61 -4.31
CA LEU A 11 -13.40 -12.27 -4.60
C LEU A 11 -13.62 -11.79 -6.05
N GLY A 12 -12.57 -11.76 -6.88
CA GLY A 12 -12.66 -11.33 -8.29
C GLY A 12 -12.73 -9.82 -8.52
N PHE A 13 -12.36 -8.99 -7.54
CA PHE A 13 -12.46 -7.53 -7.65
C PHE A 13 -11.27 -6.86 -8.37
N ASP A 14 -10.20 -7.59 -8.68
CA ASP A 14 -9.01 -7.00 -9.30
C ASP A 14 -9.29 -6.41 -10.69
N GLU A 15 -9.85 -7.20 -11.63
CA GLU A 15 -10.02 -6.76 -13.02
C GLU A 15 -11.07 -5.65 -13.18
N GLY A 16 -12.21 -5.78 -12.49
CA GLY A 16 -13.35 -4.88 -12.64
C GLY A 16 -13.31 -3.63 -11.77
N PHE A 17 -12.52 -3.62 -10.70
CA PHE A 17 -12.55 -2.54 -9.71
C PHE A 17 -11.17 -2.02 -9.32
N ILE A 18 -10.28 -2.87 -8.77
CA ILE A 18 -9.01 -2.38 -8.23
C ILE A 18 -8.04 -1.95 -9.34
N THR A 19 -7.97 -2.70 -10.46
CA THR A 19 -7.11 -2.34 -11.59
C THR A 19 -7.51 -1.00 -12.20
N PRO A 20 -8.80 -0.73 -12.53
CA PRO A 20 -9.22 0.60 -12.99
C PRO A 20 -9.01 1.70 -11.95
N LEU A 21 -9.26 1.45 -10.66
CA LEU A 21 -9.02 2.41 -9.58
C LEU A 21 -7.55 2.84 -9.57
N HIS A 22 -6.64 1.87 -9.57
CA HIS A 22 -5.20 2.09 -9.61
C HIS A 22 -4.78 2.88 -10.87
N GLN A 23 -5.06 2.34 -12.06
CA GLN A 23 -4.48 2.85 -13.31
C GLN A 23 -5.07 4.20 -13.74
N ARG A 24 -6.37 4.42 -13.49
CA ARG A 24 -7.07 5.62 -14.00
C ARG A 24 -7.10 6.77 -13.01
N TYR A 25 -7.13 6.47 -11.71
CA TYR A 25 -7.35 7.48 -10.67
C TYR A 25 -6.14 7.68 -9.76
N LEU A 26 -5.50 6.59 -9.32
CA LEU A 26 -4.38 6.70 -8.39
C LEU A 26 -3.07 7.04 -9.12
N GLN A 27 -2.80 6.44 -10.27
CA GLN A 27 -1.54 6.62 -10.99
C GLN A 27 -1.19 8.10 -11.30
N PRO A 28 -2.12 8.96 -11.77
CA PRO A 28 -1.80 10.38 -11.97
C PRO A 28 -1.43 11.11 -10.68
N LEU A 29 -2.10 10.77 -9.57
CA LEU A 29 -1.84 11.37 -8.26
C LEU A 29 -0.49 10.91 -7.70
N THR A 30 -0.21 9.62 -7.75
CA THR A 30 1.04 9.06 -7.24
C THR A 30 2.25 9.49 -8.06
N SER A 31 2.09 9.66 -9.38
CA SER A 31 3.13 10.22 -10.27
C SER A 31 3.57 11.61 -9.83
N LEU A 32 2.60 12.43 -9.38
CA LEU A 32 2.84 13.80 -8.95
C LEU A 32 3.36 13.89 -7.52
N LEU A 33 2.72 13.15 -6.60
CA LEU A 33 2.99 13.26 -5.16
C LEU A 33 4.22 12.48 -4.72
N TYR A 34 4.51 11.35 -5.36
CA TYR A 34 5.55 10.40 -4.93
C TYR A 34 6.51 9.99 -6.06
N PRO A 35 7.10 10.95 -6.81
CA PRO A 35 8.00 10.62 -7.91
C PRO A 35 9.29 9.92 -7.43
N ASP A 36 9.70 10.14 -6.18
CA ASP A 36 10.95 9.62 -5.60
C ASP A 36 10.88 8.16 -5.16
N CYS A 37 9.68 7.57 -5.06
CA CYS A 37 9.50 6.15 -4.74
C CYS A 37 8.81 5.36 -5.86
N GLY A 38 8.92 5.83 -7.11
CA GLY A 38 8.36 5.12 -8.27
C GLY A 38 6.86 5.30 -8.46
N GLY A 39 6.27 6.40 -7.94
CA GLY A 39 4.84 6.66 -8.03
C GLY A 39 4.26 6.73 -9.45
N GLY A 40 5.10 6.96 -10.47
CA GLY A 40 4.71 6.93 -11.89
C GLY A 40 4.85 5.56 -12.58
N SER A 41 5.55 4.63 -11.94
CA SER A 41 5.85 3.28 -12.45
C SER A 41 5.15 2.19 -11.65
N LEU A 42 4.04 2.52 -11.00
CA LEU A 42 3.22 1.57 -10.25
C LEU A 42 2.50 0.63 -11.22
N ASP A 43 2.79 -0.66 -11.16
CA ASP A 43 2.41 -1.66 -12.17
C ASP A 43 1.69 -2.89 -11.59
N SER A 44 1.58 -2.98 -10.28
CA SER A 44 0.92 -4.08 -9.58
C SER A 44 0.27 -3.61 -8.29
N HIS A 45 -0.69 -4.39 -7.79
CA HIS A 45 -1.38 -4.07 -6.54
C HIS A 45 -1.75 -5.32 -5.75
N LYS A 46 -2.03 -5.10 -4.46
CA LYS A 46 -2.70 -6.05 -3.58
C LYS A 46 -3.73 -5.28 -2.77
N ALA A 47 -5.00 -5.65 -2.89
CA ALA A 47 -6.07 -4.99 -2.16
C ALA A 47 -6.75 -5.96 -1.17
N PHE A 48 -7.07 -5.45 0.00
CA PHE A 48 -7.72 -6.21 1.05
C PHE A 48 -8.54 -5.30 1.95
N VAL A 49 -9.54 -5.88 2.58
CA VAL A 49 -10.35 -5.18 3.58
C VAL A 49 -9.97 -5.68 4.96
N VAL A 50 -9.78 -4.74 5.87
CA VAL A 50 -9.46 -4.96 7.28
C VAL A 50 -10.68 -4.58 8.12
N LYS A 51 -11.09 -5.44 9.05
CA LYS A 51 -12.16 -5.18 10.01
C LYS A 51 -11.58 -4.89 11.40
N TYR A 52 -12.07 -3.84 12.05
CA TYR A 52 -11.92 -3.59 13.48
C TYR A 52 -13.28 -3.66 14.15
N ASP A 53 -13.37 -4.43 15.24
CA ASP A 53 -14.58 -4.62 16.03
C ASP A 53 -14.24 -4.48 17.52
N MET A 54 -15.25 -4.16 18.35
CA MET A 54 -15.06 -3.99 19.78
C MET A 54 -14.63 -5.30 20.48
N ASP A 55 -15.01 -6.45 19.92
CA ASP A 55 -14.75 -7.77 20.49
C ASP A 55 -13.49 -8.46 19.90
N GLU A 56 -12.78 -7.80 18.98
CA GLU A 56 -11.59 -8.33 18.29
C GLU A 56 -10.34 -7.49 18.64
N ASP A 57 -9.14 -8.00 18.32
CA ASP A 57 -7.90 -7.23 18.52
C ASP A 57 -7.97 -5.89 17.78
N ARG A 58 -7.79 -4.81 18.54
CA ARG A 58 -8.12 -3.44 18.12
C ARG A 58 -6.96 -2.65 17.53
N ASP A 59 -5.77 -3.25 17.44
CA ASP A 59 -4.54 -2.53 17.09
C ASP A 59 -3.80 -3.22 15.94
N LEU A 60 -3.51 -2.45 14.89
CA LEU A 60 -2.51 -2.81 13.91
C LEU A 60 -1.18 -2.22 14.40
N SER A 61 -0.35 -3.11 14.96
CA SER A 61 0.97 -2.80 15.50
C SER A 61 1.77 -1.88 14.58
N TYR A 62 2.51 -0.92 15.14
CA TYR A 62 3.36 0.00 14.38
C TYR A 62 4.24 -0.71 13.34
N HIS A 63 3.99 -0.43 12.06
CA HIS A 63 4.57 -1.15 10.92
C HIS A 63 4.76 -0.24 9.70
N TYR A 64 5.33 -0.80 8.64
CA TYR A 64 5.33 -0.21 7.31
C TYR A 64 4.79 -1.25 6.33
N ASP A 65 4.33 -0.80 5.17
CA ASP A 65 3.68 -1.66 4.18
C ASP A 65 4.68 -2.28 3.21
N ASN A 66 4.36 -3.49 2.74
CA ASN A 66 5.06 -4.13 1.64
C ASN A 66 4.56 -3.57 0.28
N ALA A 67 4.76 -2.27 0.09
CA ALA A 67 4.38 -1.50 -1.08
C ALA A 67 5.32 -0.30 -1.31
N GLU A 68 5.09 0.44 -2.40
CA GLU A 68 5.71 1.74 -2.63
C GLU A 68 4.76 2.87 -2.19
N VAL A 69 3.46 2.72 -2.49
CA VAL A 69 2.39 3.62 -2.06
C VAL A 69 1.23 2.80 -1.50
N THR A 70 0.60 3.29 -0.45
CA THR A 70 -0.61 2.70 0.14
C THR A 70 -1.76 3.69 0.06
N LEU A 71 -2.92 3.20 -0.35
CA LEU A 71 -4.21 3.85 -0.14
C LEU A 71 -4.95 3.13 0.99
N ASN A 72 -5.43 3.87 1.98
CA ASN A 72 -6.26 3.36 3.08
C ASN A 72 -7.58 4.17 3.13
N VAL A 73 -8.69 3.53 2.77
CA VAL A 73 -10.03 4.15 2.70
C VAL A 73 -10.93 3.61 3.79
N SER A 74 -11.55 4.49 4.58
CA SER A 74 -12.55 4.05 5.56
C SER A 74 -13.91 3.86 4.89
N LEU A 75 -14.45 2.64 4.96
CA LEU A 75 -15.71 2.22 4.31
C LEU A 75 -16.90 2.15 5.27
N GLY A 76 -16.66 2.08 6.58
CA GLY A 76 -17.68 1.78 7.59
C GLY A 76 -18.69 2.91 7.81
N LYS A 77 -19.86 2.58 8.35
CA LYS A 77 -20.80 3.57 8.91
C LYS A 77 -20.86 3.37 10.43
N ASP A 78 -20.72 4.47 11.15
CA ASP A 78 -20.90 4.60 12.60
C ASP A 78 -19.86 3.84 13.46
N PHE A 79 -18.67 4.42 13.56
CA PHE A 79 -17.68 4.13 14.62
C PHE A 79 -17.12 5.46 15.18
N THR A 80 -16.47 5.39 16.34
CA THR A 80 -15.79 6.55 16.96
C THR A 80 -14.34 6.21 17.27
N GLU A 81 -13.47 7.21 17.24
CA GLU A 81 -12.00 7.06 17.27
C GLU A 81 -11.50 6.20 16.09
N GLY A 82 -10.39 5.48 16.22
CA GLY A 82 -9.84 4.67 15.13
C GLY A 82 -8.93 5.44 14.18
N ASN A 83 -8.38 6.57 14.63
CA ASN A 83 -7.45 7.38 13.85
C ASN A 83 -6.18 6.61 13.52
N LEU A 84 -5.51 7.01 12.44
CA LEU A 84 -4.19 6.51 12.15
C LEU A 84 -3.15 7.40 12.81
N TYR A 85 -2.01 6.82 13.15
CA TYR A 85 -0.84 7.59 13.52
C TYR A 85 0.31 7.23 12.59
N PHE A 86 1.05 8.24 12.17
CA PHE A 86 2.20 8.12 11.27
C PHE A 86 3.43 8.62 11.97
N GLY A 87 4.54 7.91 11.84
CA GLY A 87 5.85 8.41 12.20
C GLY A 87 6.70 8.71 10.98
N ASP A 88 8.00 8.68 11.19
CA ASP A 88 8.99 8.85 10.13
C ASP A 88 9.08 7.65 9.19
N MET A 89 9.85 7.81 8.12
CA MET A 89 10.21 6.70 7.23
C MET A 89 11.00 5.64 8.01
N ARG A 90 10.81 4.36 7.67
CA ARG A 90 11.40 3.21 8.41
C ARG A 90 12.92 3.24 8.59
N GLN A 91 13.64 4.07 7.84
CA GLN A 91 15.10 4.24 7.94
C GLN A 91 15.51 5.06 9.17
N VAL A 92 14.61 5.86 9.73
CA VAL A 92 14.86 6.64 10.95
C VAL A 92 14.82 5.71 12.16
N ALA A 93 15.67 5.93 13.16
CA ALA A 93 15.70 5.10 14.36
C ALA A 93 14.48 5.36 15.24
N LEU A 94 13.87 4.31 15.80
CA LEU A 94 12.67 4.42 16.67
C LEU A 94 12.85 5.39 17.85
N SER A 95 14.07 5.50 18.39
CA SER A 95 14.38 6.41 19.50
C SER A 95 14.28 7.90 19.13
N GLU A 96 14.23 8.21 17.84
CA GLU A 96 14.19 9.57 17.29
C GLU A 96 12.85 9.88 16.61
N MET A 97 11.94 8.91 16.53
CA MET A 97 10.69 9.07 15.78
C MET A 97 9.70 9.97 16.49
N GLN A 98 9.10 10.87 15.72
CA GLN A 98 7.93 11.61 16.12
C GLN A 98 6.69 11.01 15.45
N CYS A 99 5.60 10.84 16.19
CA CYS A 99 4.33 10.37 15.64
C CYS A 99 3.32 11.52 15.56
N TRP A 100 2.53 11.54 14.49
CA TRP A 100 1.42 12.45 14.27
C TRP A 100 0.15 11.66 14.01
N GLU A 101 -0.91 12.03 14.69
CA GLU A 101 -2.22 11.46 14.51
C GLU A 101 -2.95 12.13 13.35
N VAL A 102 -3.62 11.33 12.54
CA VAL A 102 -4.42 11.76 11.40
C VAL A 102 -5.82 11.19 11.57
N GLU A 103 -6.81 12.09 11.60
CA GLU A 103 -8.20 11.69 11.70
C GLU A 103 -8.62 10.85 10.48
N HIS A 104 -9.08 9.62 10.71
CA HIS A 104 -9.49 8.73 9.63
C HIS A 104 -11.00 8.77 9.43
N ARG A 105 -11.45 9.69 8.59
CA ARG A 105 -12.87 9.93 8.35
C ARG A 105 -13.49 8.90 7.41
N VAL A 106 -14.73 8.55 7.70
CA VAL A 106 -15.55 7.67 6.85
C VAL A 106 -15.66 8.24 5.44
N SER A 107 -15.52 7.37 4.43
CA SER A 107 -15.52 7.71 3.00
C SER A 107 -14.32 8.54 2.52
N GLU A 108 -13.33 8.81 3.37
CA GLU A 108 -12.08 9.43 2.98
C GLU A 108 -10.96 8.39 2.81
N GLY A 109 -10.05 8.69 1.88
CA GLY A 109 -8.88 7.88 1.58
C GLY A 109 -7.59 8.61 1.94
N LEU A 110 -6.75 7.97 2.75
CA LEU A 110 -5.39 8.40 3.04
C LEU A 110 -4.44 7.72 2.07
N LEU A 111 -3.77 8.52 1.24
CA LEU A 111 -2.77 8.07 0.28
C LEU A 111 -1.38 8.48 0.77
N HIS A 112 -0.54 7.52 1.14
CA HIS A 112 0.77 7.79 1.74
C HIS A 112 1.86 6.89 1.19
N ARG A 113 3.13 7.25 1.44
CA ARG A 113 4.27 6.39 1.14
C ARG A 113 4.21 5.16 2.04
N ALA A 114 4.32 3.98 1.45
CA ALA A 114 4.19 2.72 2.14
C ALA A 114 5.32 2.45 3.15
N GLN A 115 6.50 3.04 2.92
CA GLN A 115 7.66 2.91 3.81
C GLN A 115 7.61 3.85 5.03
N GLN A 116 6.57 4.69 5.12
CA GLN A 116 6.31 5.49 6.31
C GLN A 116 5.75 4.59 7.40
N MET A 117 6.35 4.66 8.59
CA MET A 117 5.88 3.88 9.72
C MET A 117 4.53 4.40 10.18
N HIS A 118 3.59 3.52 10.49
CA HIS A 118 2.26 3.89 10.92
C HIS A 118 1.55 2.75 11.68
N GLY A 119 0.45 3.10 12.33
CA GLY A 119 -0.45 2.15 12.97
C GLY A 119 -1.85 2.73 13.09
N ALA A 120 -2.78 1.92 13.60
CA ALA A 120 -4.16 2.33 13.84
C ALA A 120 -4.44 2.39 15.34
N LEU A 121 -5.00 3.50 15.81
CA LEU A 121 -5.52 3.59 17.17
C LEU A 121 -6.79 2.75 17.30
N PRO A 122 -7.10 2.24 18.50
CA PRO A 122 -8.31 1.46 18.71
C PRO A 122 -9.58 2.31 18.52
N ILE A 123 -10.63 1.69 17.99
CA ILE A 123 -11.98 2.26 18.02
C ILE A 123 -12.56 2.21 19.44
N SER A 124 -13.41 3.19 19.76
CA SER A 124 -14.13 3.24 21.05
C SER A 124 -15.58 2.79 20.96
N SER A 125 -16.15 2.75 19.76
CA SER A 125 -17.48 2.18 19.49
C SER A 125 -17.64 1.79 18.02
N GLY A 126 -18.64 0.96 17.72
CA GLY A 126 -19.02 0.62 16.35
C GLY A 126 -18.11 -0.42 15.68
N ARG A 127 -18.09 -0.40 14.34
CA ARG A 127 -17.28 -1.30 13.50
C ARG A 127 -16.63 -0.51 12.37
N CYS A 128 -15.31 -0.55 12.32
CA CYS A 128 -14.54 0.11 11.27
C CYS A 128 -14.10 -0.91 10.22
N TRP A 129 -14.31 -0.58 8.94
CA TRP A 129 -13.84 -1.37 7.81
C TRP A 129 -12.96 -0.47 6.96
N ASN A 130 -11.71 -0.89 6.73
CA ASN A 130 -10.79 -0.14 5.89
C ASN A 130 -10.43 -0.96 4.64
N LEU A 131 -10.61 -0.35 3.47
CA LEU A 131 -10.04 -0.84 2.22
C LEU A 131 -8.59 -0.38 2.15
N ILE A 132 -7.68 -1.34 2.13
CA ILE A 132 -6.25 -1.11 1.93
C ILE A 132 -5.88 -1.55 0.52
N VAL A 133 -5.22 -0.67 -0.22
CA VAL A 133 -4.64 -0.98 -1.53
C VAL A 133 -3.15 -0.67 -1.47
N TRP A 134 -2.37 -1.74 -1.46
CA TRP A 134 -0.92 -1.68 -1.67
C TRP A 134 -0.65 -1.59 -3.16
N ILE A 135 0.06 -0.55 -3.57
CA ILE A 135 0.42 -0.30 -4.96
C ILE A 135 1.94 -0.34 -5.09
N ARG A 136 2.41 -1.08 -6.09
CA ARG A 136 3.81 -1.48 -6.19
C ARG A 136 4.41 -1.13 -7.54
N ALA A 137 5.70 -0.82 -7.53
CA ALA A 137 6.50 -0.57 -8.73
C ALA A 137 7.56 -1.66 -8.86
N SER A 138 7.38 -2.60 -9.79
CA SER A 138 8.38 -3.65 -10.02
C SER A 138 9.76 -3.08 -10.41
N GLN A 139 9.79 -1.92 -11.08
CA GLN A 139 11.02 -1.19 -11.40
C GLN A 139 11.86 -0.85 -10.16
N GLU A 140 11.23 -0.51 -9.05
CA GLU A 140 11.92 -0.22 -7.78
C GLU A 140 12.25 -1.50 -7.03
N ARG A 141 11.28 -2.40 -6.92
CA ARG A 141 11.41 -3.68 -6.20
C ARG A 141 12.50 -4.59 -6.75
N ASN A 142 12.66 -4.63 -8.08
CA ASN A 142 13.69 -5.45 -8.73
C ASN A 142 15.12 -4.97 -8.41
N LYS A 143 15.30 -3.71 -7.98
CA LYS A 143 16.61 -3.21 -7.51
C LYS A 143 16.91 -3.79 -6.13
N LEU A 144 16.02 -3.55 -5.16
CA LEU A 144 16.12 -4.01 -3.78
C LEU A 144 14.73 -4.33 -3.22
N CYS A 145 14.61 -5.47 -2.54
CA CYS A 145 13.38 -5.84 -1.85
C CYS A 145 13.06 -4.84 -0.73
N PRO A 146 11.86 -4.21 -0.73
CA PRO A 146 11.52 -3.19 0.26
C PRO A 146 11.35 -3.77 1.66
N MET A 147 11.24 -5.09 1.84
CA MET A 147 11.17 -5.68 3.19
C MET A 147 12.54 -5.91 3.81
N CYS A 148 13.56 -6.25 3.02
CA CYS A 148 14.87 -6.70 3.55
C CYS A 148 16.09 -5.94 3.01
N ASN A 149 15.91 -4.99 2.08
CA ASN A 149 16.99 -4.23 1.44
C ASN A 149 18.07 -5.07 0.77
N ARG A 150 17.70 -6.27 0.29
CA ARG A 150 18.57 -7.14 -0.50
C ARG A 150 18.04 -7.27 -1.92
N ARG A 151 18.93 -7.53 -2.87
CA ARG A 151 18.54 -7.86 -4.24
C ARG A 151 17.66 -9.12 -4.20
N PRO A 152 16.47 -9.11 -4.81
CA PRO A 152 15.54 -10.23 -4.71
C PRO A 152 16.00 -11.43 -5.55
N GLU A 153 15.78 -12.64 -5.03
CA GLU A 153 15.78 -13.88 -5.81
C GLU A 153 14.33 -14.20 -6.15
N LEU A 154 14.01 -14.30 -7.45
CA LEU A 154 12.63 -14.42 -7.91
C LEU A 154 12.24 -15.88 -8.14
N VAL A 155 11.07 -16.25 -7.61
CA VAL A 155 10.36 -17.49 -7.91
C VAL A 155 9.02 -17.17 -8.58
N GLU A 156 8.47 -18.12 -9.32
CA GLU A 156 7.18 -17.93 -9.98
C GLU A 156 6.04 -17.80 -8.96
N GLY A 157 5.13 -16.86 -9.21
CA GLY A 157 3.95 -16.60 -8.40
C GLY A 157 2.73 -16.31 -9.28
N GLY A 158 1.53 -16.43 -8.70
CA GLY A 158 0.27 -16.14 -9.40
C GLY A 158 -0.15 -14.67 -9.30
N GLY A 159 -0.79 -14.16 -10.35
CA GLY A 159 -1.31 -12.79 -10.40
C GLY A 159 -0.21 -11.75 -10.17
N PHE A 160 -0.48 -10.77 -9.31
CA PHE A 160 0.51 -9.75 -8.93
C PHE A 160 1.50 -10.18 -7.85
N ALA A 161 1.28 -11.32 -7.17
CA ALA A 161 2.14 -11.84 -6.09
C ALA A 161 2.70 -10.75 -5.16
N ASP A 162 4.02 -10.61 -5.07
CA ASP A 162 4.71 -9.55 -4.33
C ASP A 162 5.17 -8.37 -5.22
N GLY A 163 4.68 -8.26 -6.45
CA GLY A 163 4.93 -7.12 -7.34
C GLY A 163 6.36 -7.04 -7.90
N PHE A 164 7.08 -8.16 -7.95
CA PHE A 164 8.33 -8.27 -8.68
C PHE A 164 8.07 -8.77 -10.10
N THR A 165 8.93 -8.40 -11.05
CA THR A 165 8.85 -8.87 -12.44
C THR A 165 10.21 -9.37 -12.91
N LYS A 166 10.24 -10.37 -13.79
CA LYS A 166 11.49 -10.66 -14.53
C LYS A 166 11.77 -9.48 -15.43
N HIS A 167 13.00 -8.96 -15.44
CA HIS A 167 13.39 -7.90 -16.37
C HIS A 167 12.98 -8.29 -17.79
N CYS A 168 12.07 -7.53 -18.40
CA CYS A 168 12.02 -7.48 -19.85
C CYS A 168 13.35 -6.85 -20.28
N ILE A 169 14.25 -7.65 -20.83
CA ILE A 169 15.35 -7.11 -21.62
C ILE A 169 14.64 -6.38 -22.77
N ALA A 170 14.50 -5.05 -22.68
CA ALA A 170 14.18 -4.27 -23.84
C ALA A 170 15.23 -4.64 -24.91
N PRO A 171 14.84 -5.03 -26.13
CA PRO A 171 15.83 -5.32 -27.15
C PRO A 171 16.73 -4.09 -27.27
N LEU A 172 18.04 -4.30 -27.23
CA LEU A 172 19.09 -3.27 -27.26
C LEU A 172 19.07 -2.37 -28.50
N ASN A 173 18.06 -2.51 -29.36
CA ASN A 173 17.93 -1.89 -30.68
C ASN A 173 16.68 -0.99 -30.74
N ALA A 174 16.52 -0.07 -29.80
CA ALA A 174 15.71 1.12 -30.05
C ALA A 174 16.59 2.10 -30.84
N ALA A 175 16.69 1.90 -32.15
CA ALA A 175 17.33 2.87 -33.03
C ALA A 175 16.47 4.14 -33.03
N CYS A 176 17.00 5.22 -32.43
CA CYS A 176 16.41 6.54 -32.54
C CYS A 176 16.73 7.12 -33.93
N VAL A 177 15.70 7.54 -34.67
CA VAL A 177 15.87 8.34 -35.89
C VAL A 177 15.76 9.81 -35.50
N LEU A 178 16.76 10.60 -35.89
CA LEU A 178 16.80 12.05 -35.69
C LEU A 178 15.79 12.75 -36.61
N THR A 179 15.18 13.82 -36.12
CA THR A 179 14.61 14.91 -36.96
C THR A 179 15.64 16.00 -37.16
#